data_AF-A0A6P1CJQ4-F1
#
_entry.id   AF-A0A6P1CJQ4-F1
#
_cell.length_a   1.000
_cell.length_b   1.000
_cell.length_c   1.000
_cell.angle_alpha   90.00
_cell.angle_beta   90.00
_cell.angle_gamma   90.00
#
_symmetry.space_group_name_H-M   'P 1'
#
loop_
_entity.id
_entity.type
_entity.pdbx_description
1 polymer ?
#
loop_
_entity_poly.entity_id
_entity_poly.type
_entity_poly.pdbx_seq_one_letter_code
_entity_poly.pdbx_strand_id
1 'polypeptide(L)'
;MRVGKRQQVSTAPVPGPYSARAVGAAVAAWSALWRWAARRRRAGGVRQRISGAGELCADHGVGTLLLRTRRTRFPCARRGATPVVGVLLAALCLVSGCAQPTTPAPGSPPRAEVERLLATVRVVQTRPHPGGYERGCRDGESCVFGPAWSDDYEGTGGHDGCDTRNNVLARQLTGVAYRPGTRDCVVVAGTLADPYTGTRVTFSKSDAKDVPIDHVYPLAAAWDMGAAAWPLERRVGFANDIDYNLQATTRAANQAKGDSTPGEWLPPSRPGHCFYAGKYLTVAIRYDLPITAADHAALRSIAVTCPT
;
A
#
# COMPACT_ATOMS: atom_id res chain seq x y z
N MET A 1 51.00 17.22 52.98
CA MET A 1 51.72 16.85 51.73
C MET A 1 51.23 15.49 51.24
N ARG A 2 51.23 15.27 49.90
CA ARG A 2 50.58 14.20 49.10
C ARG A 2 49.16 14.56 48.64
N VAL A 3 48.99 15.43 47.64
CA VAL A 3 49.11 15.23 46.16
C VAL A 3 47.95 14.38 45.61
N GLY A 4 47.00 15.07 44.98
CA GLY A 4 45.84 14.51 44.30
C GLY A 4 46.18 13.89 42.95
N LYS A 5 45.46 12.81 42.60
CA LYS A 5 45.47 12.22 41.26
C LYS A 5 44.45 12.94 40.38
N ARG A 6 44.96 13.57 39.33
CA ARG A 6 44.22 14.18 38.23
C ARG A 6 43.83 13.06 37.25
N GLN A 7 42.54 12.80 37.03
CA GLN A 7 42.08 11.90 35.95
C GLN A 7 42.27 12.60 34.60
N GLN A 8 43.01 11.94 33.69
CA GLN A 8 43.14 12.36 32.30
C GLN A 8 41.89 11.92 31.53
N VAL A 9 41.22 12.88 30.90
CA VAL A 9 40.15 12.62 29.93
C VAL A 9 40.82 12.25 28.60
N SER A 10 40.58 11.03 28.12
CA SER A 10 40.99 10.58 26.80
C SER A 10 39.97 11.08 25.76
N THR A 11 40.39 11.97 24.87
CA THR A 11 39.61 12.42 23.71
C THR A 11 39.82 11.44 22.56
N ALA A 12 38.78 10.68 22.18
CA ALA A 12 38.77 9.90 20.95
C ALA A 12 38.65 10.82 19.71
N PRO A 13 39.27 10.47 18.58
CA PRO A 13 39.25 11.31 17.38
C PRO A 13 37.92 11.22 16.62
N VAL A 14 37.50 12.36 16.07
CA VAL A 14 36.31 12.53 15.21
C VAL A 14 36.57 11.89 13.83
N PRO A 15 35.66 11.07 13.27
CA PRO A 15 35.82 10.54 11.92
C PRO A 15 35.53 11.61 10.86
N GLY A 16 36.48 11.80 9.94
CA GLY A 16 36.36 12.70 8.79
C GLY A 16 35.45 12.17 7.66
N PRO A 17 35.12 13.00 6.66
CA PRO A 17 34.11 12.68 5.65
C PRO A 17 34.55 11.58 4.67
N TYR A 18 33.58 10.75 4.29
CA TYR A 18 33.69 9.61 3.38
C TYR A 18 34.36 9.95 2.04
N SER A 19 35.35 9.15 1.63
CA SER A 19 36.06 9.34 0.36
C SER A 19 35.19 8.98 -0.86
N ALA A 20 35.35 9.75 -1.95
CA ALA A 20 34.65 9.58 -3.24
C ALA A 20 34.81 8.18 -3.89
N ARG A 21 35.78 7.37 -3.43
CA ARG A 21 35.97 5.99 -3.89
C ARG A 21 34.84 5.04 -3.46
N ALA A 22 34.20 5.28 -2.31
CA ALA A 22 33.10 4.44 -1.83
C ALA A 22 31.82 4.62 -2.68
N VAL A 23 31.59 5.84 -3.16
CA VAL A 23 30.44 6.17 -4.03
C VAL A 23 30.59 5.51 -5.40
N GLY A 24 31.81 5.46 -5.95
CA GLY A 24 32.08 4.82 -7.25
C GLY A 24 31.79 3.32 -7.28
N ALA A 25 32.07 2.60 -6.19
CA ALA A 25 31.82 1.17 -6.10
C ALA A 25 30.31 0.82 -6.04
N ALA A 26 29.51 1.66 -5.39
CA ALA A 26 28.06 1.47 -5.30
C ALA A 26 27.35 1.66 -6.65
N VAL A 27 27.76 2.65 -7.46
CA VAL A 27 27.16 2.94 -8.78
C VAL A 27 27.44 1.82 -9.80
N ALA A 28 28.62 1.20 -9.72
CA ALA A 28 28.99 0.08 -10.59
C ALA A 28 28.17 -1.19 -10.29
N ALA A 29 27.89 -1.48 -9.02
CA ALA A 29 27.08 -2.63 -8.60
C ALA A 29 25.61 -2.51 -9.04
N TRP A 30 25.04 -1.31 -8.97
CA TRP A 30 23.67 -1.04 -9.42
C TRP A 30 23.49 -1.21 -10.93
N SER A 31 24.49 -0.81 -11.72
CA SER A 31 24.46 -0.94 -13.18
C SER A 31 24.51 -2.40 -13.66
N ALA A 32 25.18 -3.28 -12.91
CA ALA A 32 25.26 -4.71 -13.23
C ALA A 32 23.94 -5.45 -12.95
N LEU A 33 23.26 -5.11 -11.85
CA LEU A 33 21.96 -5.69 -11.47
C LEU A 33 20.86 -5.33 -12.48
N TRP A 34 20.85 -4.10 -12.99
CA TRP A 34 19.92 -3.67 -14.03
C TRP A 34 20.09 -4.43 -15.35
N ARG A 35 21.34 -4.63 -15.79
CA ARG A 35 21.65 -5.39 -17.02
C ARG A 35 21.31 -6.88 -16.93
N TRP A 36 21.30 -7.45 -15.73
CA TRP A 36 20.86 -8.83 -15.48
C TRP A 36 19.33 -8.94 -15.50
N ALA A 37 18.63 -8.02 -14.84
CA ALA A 37 17.15 -7.99 -14.82
C ALA A 37 16.54 -7.78 -16.22
N ALA A 38 17.16 -6.96 -17.07
CA ALA A 38 16.71 -6.74 -18.45
C ALA A 38 16.85 -7.98 -19.33
N ARG A 39 17.87 -8.83 -19.11
CA ARG A 39 18.08 -10.07 -19.88
C ARG A 39 17.07 -11.16 -19.52
N ARG A 40 16.64 -11.28 -18.26
CA ARG A 40 15.61 -12.26 -17.86
C ARG A 40 14.24 -11.98 -18.49
N ARG A 41 13.87 -10.71 -18.73
CA ARG A 41 12.56 -10.38 -19.34
C ARG A 41 12.46 -10.77 -20.81
N ARG A 42 13.58 -10.88 -21.54
CA ARG A 42 13.58 -11.30 -22.95
C ARG A 42 13.49 -12.82 -23.15
N ALA A 43 13.74 -13.62 -22.10
CA ALA A 43 13.78 -15.08 -22.19
C ALA A 43 12.45 -15.78 -21.84
N GLY A 44 11.44 -15.05 -21.35
CA GLY A 44 10.20 -15.64 -20.80
C GLY A 44 8.98 -15.69 -21.74
N GLY A 45 9.15 -15.52 -23.05
CA GLY A 45 8.04 -15.56 -24.01
C GLY A 45 7.57 -16.99 -24.30
N VAL A 46 6.67 -17.53 -23.48
CA VAL A 46 5.98 -18.80 -23.76
C VAL A 46 4.89 -18.57 -24.81
N ARG A 47 5.09 -19.11 -26.02
CA ARG A 47 4.07 -19.26 -27.06
C ARG A 47 3.07 -20.35 -26.63
N GLN A 48 1.83 -20.00 -26.34
CA GLN A 48 0.75 -20.99 -26.29
C GLN A 48 0.28 -21.33 -27.71
N ARG A 49 0.47 -22.59 -28.11
CA ARG A 49 -0.19 -23.21 -29.26
C ARG A 49 -1.62 -23.54 -28.87
N ILE A 50 -2.57 -23.12 -29.71
CA ILE A 50 -3.94 -23.60 -29.67
C ILE A 50 -3.99 -24.84 -30.57
N SER A 51 -4.43 -25.98 -30.03
CA SER A 51 -4.79 -27.15 -30.81
C SER A 51 -5.96 -27.87 -30.16
N GLY A 52 -7.05 -28.01 -30.92
CA GLY A 52 -7.87 -29.21 -30.97
C GLY A 52 -9.13 -29.26 -30.09
N ALA A 53 -10.28 -29.06 -30.73
CA ALA A 53 -11.50 -29.90 -30.66
C ALA A 53 -12.44 -29.32 -31.73
N GLY A 54 -12.90 -30.04 -32.76
CA GLY A 54 -13.48 -31.38 -32.72
C GLY A 54 -14.92 -31.22 -33.20
N GLU A 55 -15.10 -31.33 -34.52
CA GLU A 55 -16.37 -31.33 -35.26
C GLU A 55 -17.25 -32.51 -34.83
N LEU A 56 -18.58 -32.32 -34.81
CA LEU A 56 -19.64 -33.28 -35.21
C LEU A 56 -21.00 -32.80 -34.67
N CYS A 57 -21.88 -32.35 -35.56
CA CYS A 57 -23.31 -32.65 -35.49
C CYS A 57 -23.88 -32.64 -36.91
N ALA A 58 -24.53 -33.74 -37.25
CA ALA A 58 -25.01 -34.12 -38.57
C ALA A 58 -26.33 -33.44 -38.94
N ASP A 59 -26.53 -33.44 -40.25
CA ASP A 59 -27.65 -32.99 -41.06
C ASP A 59 -28.91 -33.86 -40.89
N HIS A 60 -30.10 -33.26 -41.01
CA HIS A 60 -31.30 -33.86 -41.60
C HIS A 60 -32.44 -32.82 -41.75
N GLY A 61 -32.71 -32.41 -42.98
CA GLY A 61 -33.92 -32.87 -43.67
C GLY A 61 -35.19 -32.02 -43.65
N VAL A 62 -35.37 -31.27 -44.74
CA VAL A 62 -36.59 -31.11 -45.59
C VAL A 62 -37.90 -30.60 -44.97
N GLY A 63 -38.42 -29.50 -45.54
CA GLY A 63 -39.83 -29.10 -45.37
C GLY A 63 -40.22 -27.84 -46.16
N THR A 64 -40.53 -28.01 -47.44
CA THR A 64 -41.02 -26.99 -48.39
C THR A 64 -42.39 -26.42 -47.99
N LEU A 65 -42.57 -25.09 -48.02
CA LEU A 65 -43.87 -24.51 -48.36
C LEU A 65 -43.71 -23.19 -49.13
N LEU A 66 -44.08 -23.28 -50.41
CA LEU A 66 -44.30 -22.17 -51.33
C LEU A 66 -45.48 -21.31 -50.86
N LEU A 67 -45.34 -19.99 -50.87
CA LEU A 67 -46.49 -19.09 -51.12
C LEU A 67 -46.06 -17.84 -51.90
N ARG A 68 -46.84 -17.62 -52.95
CA ARG A 68 -46.75 -16.69 -54.08
C ARG A 68 -46.91 -15.21 -53.69
N THR A 69 -46.18 -14.38 -54.45
CA THR A 69 -46.58 -13.06 -55.04
C THR A 69 -46.91 -11.92 -54.07
N ARG A 70 -46.42 -10.68 -54.26
CA ARG A 70 -46.54 -9.84 -55.46
C ARG A 70 -45.38 -8.83 -55.52
N ARG A 71 -44.92 -8.62 -56.74
CA ARG A 71 -44.04 -7.53 -57.15
C ARG A 71 -44.83 -6.22 -57.19
N THR A 72 -44.36 -5.19 -56.50
CA THR A 72 -44.66 -3.80 -56.85
C THR A 72 -43.34 -3.12 -57.17
N ARG A 73 -43.17 -2.80 -58.46
CA ARG A 73 -42.09 -1.98 -59.00
C ARG A 73 -42.47 -0.52 -58.82
N PHE A 74 -41.61 0.29 -58.24
CA PHE A 74 -41.59 1.74 -58.43
C PHE A 74 -40.15 2.23 -58.71
N PRO A 75 -40.00 3.31 -59.47
CA PRO A 75 -38.91 3.45 -60.44
C PRO A 75 -37.62 4.04 -59.88
N CYS A 76 -36.58 3.76 -60.66
CA CYS A 76 -35.21 4.25 -60.58
C CYS A 76 -35.15 5.79 -60.63
N ALA A 77 -34.58 6.42 -59.60
CA ALA A 77 -34.03 7.77 -59.68
C ALA A 77 -32.51 7.69 -59.45
N ARG A 78 -31.79 8.25 -60.42
CA ARG A 78 -30.33 8.20 -60.58
C ARG A 78 -29.64 9.34 -59.82
N ARG A 79 -28.41 9.03 -59.39
CA ARG A 79 -27.22 9.90 -59.14
C ARG A 79 -27.06 10.55 -57.77
N GLY A 80 -25.89 10.32 -57.17
CA GLY A 80 -25.24 11.32 -56.33
C GLY A 80 -24.25 10.75 -55.31
N ALA A 81 -22.96 10.82 -55.64
CA ALA A 81 -21.82 10.97 -54.73
C ALA A 81 -21.44 9.86 -53.73
N THR A 82 -20.22 9.38 -53.91
CA THR A 82 -19.37 8.60 -53.01
C THR A 82 -19.11 9.29 -51.65
N PRO A 83 -19.06 8.57 -50.52
CA PRO A 83 -18.32 9.03 -49.34
C PRO A 83 -17.10 8.13 -49.11
N VAL A 84 -15.95 8.49 -49.70
CA VAL A 84 -14.64 7.92 -49.34
C VAL A 84 -14.01 8.67 -48.14
N VAL A 85 -14.74 9.62 -47.54
CA VAL A 85 -14.22 10.51 -46.47
C VAL A 85 -14.61 10.02 -45.05
N GLY A 86 -15.18 8.82 -44.91
CA GLY A 86 -15.61 8.29 -43.60
C GLY A 86 -14.57 7.43 -42.85
N VAL A 87 -13.51 6.97 -43.52
CA VAL A 87 -12.64 5.91 -42.97
C VAL A 87 -11.39 6.45 -42.25
N LEU A 88 -11.01 7.72 -42.44
CA LEU A 88 -9.77 8.26 -41.86
C LEU A 88 -9.92 8.87 -40.45
N LEU A 89 -11.14 9.11 -39.95
CA LEU A 89 -11.36 9.63 -38.59
C LEU A 89 -11.52 8.53 -37.52
N ALA A 90 -11.73 7.28 -37.91
CA ALA A 90 -11.86 6.17 -36.95
C ALA A 90 -10.51 5.61 -36.46
N ALA A 91 -9.40 5.95 -37.12
CA ALA A 91 -8.08 5.40 -36.80
C ALA A 91 -7.27 6.23 -35.78
N LEU A 92 -7.70 7.45 -35.43
CA LEU A 92 -6.93 8.37 -34.57
C LEU A 92 -7.38 8.41 -33.09
N CYS A 93 -8.39 7.64 -32.70
CA CYS A 93 -8.88 7.61 -31.31
C CYS A 93 -8.33 6.43 -30.46
N LEU A 94 -7.43 5.60 -30.98
CA LEU A 94 -6.92 4.41 -30.27
C LEU A 94 -5.71 4.66 -29.36
N VAL A 95 -5.24 5.91 -29.21
CA VAL A 95 -4.04 6.23 -28.39
C VAL A 95 -4.36 7.07 -27.15
N SER A 96 -5.59 7.57 -27.00
CA SER A 96 -6.04 8.14 -25.73
C SER A 96 -6.53 7.01 -24.84
N GLY A 97 -5.59 6.39 -24.13
CA GLY A 97 -5.91 5.52 -23.00
C GLY A 97 -6.65 6.34 -21.95
N CYS A 98 -7.98 6.37 -22.04
CA CYS A 98 -8.82 6.84 -20.95
C CYS A 98 -8.46 6.01 -19.72
N ALA A 99 -7.76 6.62 -18.77
CA ALA A 99 -7.57 6.02 -17.46
C ALA A 99 -8.98 5.81 -16.89
N GLN A 100 -9.43 4.56 -16.85
CA GLN A 100 -10.74 4.25 -16.31
C GLN A 100 -10.78 4.75 -14.86
N PRO A 101 -11.86 5.44 -14.45
CA PRO A 101 -12.03 5.81 -13.05
C PRO A 101 -11.97 4.51 -12.23
N THR A 102 -10.95 4.41 -11.38
CA THR A 102 -10.79 3.26 -10.49
C THR A 102 -11.59 3.57 -9.23
N THR A 103 -12.54 2.70 -8.90
CA THR A 103 -13.30 2.83 -7.66
C THR A 103 -12.33 2.78 -6.48
N PRO A 104 -12.31 3.78 -5.59
CA PRO A 104 -11.43 3.79 -4.43
C PRO A 104 -11.73 2.63 -3.49
N ALA A 105 -10.73 2.21 -2.71
CA ALA A 105 -10.91 1.23 -1.66
C ALA A 105 -11.96 1.70 -0.63
N PRO A 106 -12.77 0.79 -0.05
CA PRO A 106 -13.71 1.15 1.01
C PRO A 106 -13.05 1.95 2.13
N GLY A 107 -13.72 2.99 2.61
CA GLY A 107 -13.17 3.91 3.62
C GLY A 107 -12.22 4.98 3.07
N SER A 108 -12.03 5.07 1.74
CA SER A 108 -11.29 6.19 1.14
C SER A 108 -12.04 7.51 1.37
N PRO A 109 -11.38 8.56 1.90
CA PRO A 109 -11.98 9.88 2.04
C PRO A 109 -12.17 10.58 0.68
N PRO A 110 -13.09 11.55 0.59
CA PRO A 110 -13.19 12.42 -0.57
C PRO A 110 -11.96 13.34 -0.69
N ARG A 111 -11.72 13.87 -1.88
CA ARG A 111 -10.62 14.78 -2.22
C ARG A 111 -10.56 15.96 -1.26
N ALA A 112 -11.70 16.60 -1.02
CA ALA A 112 -11.79 17.78 -0.16
C ALA A 112 -11.27 17.50 1.27
N GLU A 113 -11.47 16.27 1.77
CA GLU A 113 -10.95 15.87 3.07
C GLU A 113 -9.44 15.66 3.05
N VAL A 114 -8.90 14.97 2.03
CA VAL A 114 -7.44 14.81 1.89
C VAL A 114 -6.75 16.17 1.75
N GLU A 115 -7.31 17.08 0.97
CA GLU A 115 -6.78 18.44 0.79
C GLU A 115 -6.81 19.25 2.10
N ARG A 116 -7.87 19.13 2.91
CA ARG A 116 -7.96 19.74 4.24
C ARG A 116 -6.89 19.20 5.19
N LEU A 117 -6.67 17.88 5.18
CA LEU A 117 -5.63 17.25 5.98
C LEU A 117 -4.23 17.71 5.55
N LEU A 118 -3.97 17.79 4.24
CA LEU A 118 -2.72 18.33 3.69
C LEU A 118 -2.46 19.78 4.10
N ALA A 119 -3.51 20.61 4.13
CA ALA A 119 -3.40 22.00 4.58
C ALA A 119 -3.12 22.13 6.09
N THR A 120 -3.43 21.10 6.88
CA THR A 120 -3.29 21.10 8.35
C THR A 120 -1.97 20.48 8.82
N VAL A 121 -1.49 19.44 8.13
CA VAL A 121 -0.33 18.68 8.58
C VAL A 121 0.94 19.52 8.54
N ARG A 122 1.77 19.39 9.58
CA ARG A 122 3.06 20.08 9.66
C ARG A 122 4.06 19.42 8.70
N VAL A 123 4.85 20.23 8.00
CA VAL A 123 5.81 19.74 6.99
C VAL A 123 7.24 20.11 7.40
N VAL A 124 8.15 19.15 7.31
CA VAL A 124 9.61 19.35 7.43
C VAL A 124 10.28 19.02 6.09
N GLN A 125 11.47 19.55 5.84
CA GLN A 125 12.14 19.34 4.55
C GLN A 125 12.52 17.87 4.32
N THR A 126 13.15 17.24 5.31
CA THR A 126 13.61 15.85 5.25
C THR A 126 13.38 15.16 6.58
N ARG A 127 13.32 13.83 6.55
CA ARG A 127 13.29 12.99 7.77
C ARG A 127 14.65 13.10 8.48
N PRO A 128 14.71 13.51 9.76
CA PRO A 128 15.95 13.46 10.53
C PRO A 128 16.24 12.03 10.98
N HIS A 129 17.45 11.77 11.48
CA HIS A 129 17.82 10.46 12.03
C HIS A 129 18.60 10.66 13.34
N PRO A 130 17.91 10.90 14.48
CA PRO A 130 18.56 11.13 15.77
C PRO A 130 19.28 9.88 16.32
N GLY A 131 19.01 8.69 15.78
CA GLY A 131 19.52 7.42 16.31
C GLY A 131 18.75 6.97 17.56
N GLY A 132 19.19 5.86 18.17
CA GLY A 132 18.60 5.33 19.42
C GLY A 132 17.25 4.62 19.26
N TYR A 133 16.78 4.41 18.03
CA TYR A 133 15.57 3.62 17.79
C TYR A 133 15.87 2.13 17.97
N GLU A 134 15.23 1.51 18.96
CA GLU A 134 15.28 0.07 19.21
C GLU A 134 13.89 -0.47 19.46
N ARG A 135 13.27 -1.05 18.42
CA ARG A 135 11.92 -1.61 18.48
C ARG A 135 11.82 -2.85 19.37
N GLY A 136 12.88 -3.65 19.38
CA GLY A 136 12.90 -4.95 20.03
C GLY A 136 12.80 -4.85 21.55
N CYS A 137 12.26 -5.88 22.18
CA CYS A 137 12.03 -5.97 23.62
C CYS A 137 12.67 -7.23 24.24
N ARG A 138 13.67 -7.81 23.55
CA ARG A 138 14.51 -8.88 24.09
C ARG A 138 15.51 -8.30 25.07
N ASP A 139 16.17 -9.17 25.84
CA ASP A 139 17.22 -8.78 26.77
C ASP A 139 18.30 -7.94 26.06
N GLY A 140 18.52 -6.72 26.57
CA GLY A 140 19.47 -5.76 26.03
C GLY A 140 18.92 -4.82 24.94
N GLU A 141 17.65 -4.95 24.55
CA GLU A 141 16.98 -4.02 23.63
C GLU A 141 16.12 -3.00 24.41
N SER A 142 16.07 -1.75 23.93
CA SER A 142 15.44 -0.65 24.68
C SER A 142 13.91 -0.59 24.61
N CYS A 143 13.26 -1.44 23.80
CA CYS A 143 11.80 -1.58 23.71
C CYS A 143 11.07 -0.23 23.60
N VAL A 144 11.53 0.63 22.69
CA VAL A 144 11.16 2.05 22.70
C VAL A 144 9.69 2.33 22.35
N PHE A 145 8.92 1.33 21.93
CA PHE A 145 7.47 1.44 21.73
C PHE A 145 6.68 0.48 22.61
N GLY A 146 7.33 -0.11 23.62
CA GLY A 146 6.79 -1.18 24.46
C GLY A 146 6.66 -2.52 23.73
N PRO A 147 6.22 -3.56 24.45
CA PRO A 147 6.01 -4.88 23.89
C PRO A 147 5.05 -4.83 22.70
N ALA A 148 5.37 -5.63 21.66
CA ALA A 148 4.53 -5.69 20.48
C ALA A 148 3.14 -6.25 20.82
N TRP A 149 2.10 -5.57 20.34
CA TRP A 149 0.70 -5.94 20.53
C TRP A 149 0.26 -5.95 22.00
N SER A 150 0.74 -4.98 22.78
CA SER A 150 0.35 -4.81 24.17
C SER A 150 -1.17 -4.62 24.31
N ASP A 151 -1.76 -5.18 25.36
CA ASP A 151 -3.09 -4.80 25.86
C ASP A 151 -2.96 -3.73 26.96
N ASP A 152 -1.75 -3.53 27.50
CA ASP A 152 -1.46 -2.55 28.54
C ASP A 152 -1.22 -1.17 27.91
N TYR A 153 -2.30 -0.49 27.51
CA TYR A 153 -2.29 0.87 26.97
C TYR A 153 -3.64 1.55 27.09
N GLU A 154 -3.63 2.87 27.17
CA GLU A 154 -4.84 3.69 27.16
C GLU A 154 -5.38 3.86 25.72
N GLY A 155 -6.66 3.56 25.51
CA GLY A 155 -7.33 3.77 24.23
C GLY A 155 -8.28 2.63 23.85
N THR A 156 -8.86 2.71 22.65
CA THR A 156 -9.74 1.66 22.13
C THR A 156 -8.97 0.34 22.01
N GLY A 157 -9.50 -0.72 22.62
CA GLY A 157 -8.90 -2.06 22.59
C GLY A 157 -7.73 -2.26 23.55
N GLY A 158 -7.50 -1.33 24.48
CA GLY A 158 -6.57 -1.51 25.59
C GLY A 158 -7.31 -1.90 26.87
N HIS A 159 -6.64 -2.68 27.71
CA HIS A 159 -7.14 -3.27 28.95
C HIS A 159 -8.43 -4.09 28.78
N ASP A 160 -8.65 -4.67 27.60
CA ASP A 160 -9.83 -5.52 27.31
C ASP A 160 -9.56 -7.02 27.49
N GLY A 161 -8.28 -7.38 27.70
CA GLY A 161 -7.79 -8.74 27.88
C GLY A 161 -7.47 -9.45 26.56
N CYS A 162 -7.54 -8.75 25.42
CA CYS A 162 -7.16 -9.23 24.11
C CYS A 162 -5.88 -8.49 23.64
N ASP A 163 -4.96 -9.19 22.97
CA ASP A 163 -3.83 -8.47 22.39
C ASP A 163 -4.28 -7.56 21.23
N THR A 164 -3.60 -6.42 21.07
CA THR A 164 -3.91 -5.42 20.04
C THR A 164 -4.01 -6.02 18.64
N ARG A 165 -3.19 -7.04 18.32
CA ARG A 165 -3.22 -7.69 17.01
C ARG A 165 -4.56 -8.35 16.75
N ASN A 166 -5.11 -9.06 17.73
CA ASN A 166 -6.42 -9.66 17.58
C ASN A 166 -7.53 -8.60 17.55
N ASN A 167 -7.39 -7.49 18.27
CA ASN A 167 -8.33 -6.37 18.19
C ASN A 167 -8.37 -5.76 16.77
N VAL A 168 -7.22 -5.61 16.11
CA VAL A 168 -7.18 -5.20 14.70
C VAL A 168 -7.84 -6.23 13.78
N LEU A 169 -7.53 -7.51 13.95
CA LEU A 169 -8.11 -8.58 13.11
C LEU A 169 -9.63 -8.67 13.29
N ALA A 170 -10.12 -8.63 14.52
CA ALA A 170 -11.55 -8.68 14.83
C ALA A 170 -12.32 -7.53 14.15
N ARG A 171 -11.71 -6.34 14.10
CA ARG A 171 -12.31 -5.15 13.48
C ARG A 171 -12.23 -5.13 11.96
N GLN A 172 -11.11 -5.57 11.39
CA GLN A 172 -10.82 -5.36 9.96
C GLN A 172 -11.11 -6.58 9.08
N LEU A 173 -11.33 -7.75 9.68
CA LEU A 173 -11.77 -8.94 8.95
C LEU A 173 -13.30 -9.01 8.89
N THR A 174 -13.80 -9.71 7.88
CA THR A 174 -15.20 -10.11 7.76
C THR A 174 -15.34 -11.62 7.96
N GLY A 175 -16.51 -12.07 8.44
CA GLY A 175 -16.73 -13.50 8.72
C GLY A 175 -15.77 -14.06 9.78
N VAL A 176 -15.52 -13.28 10.84
CA VAL A 176 -14.54 -13.60 11.87
C VAL A 176 -14.98 -14.80 12.68
N ALA A 177 -14.06 -15.74 12.91
CA ALA A 177 -14.22 -16.83 13.85
C ALA A 177 -13.19 -16.72 14.98
N TYR A 178 -13.61 -17.07 16.19
CA TYR A 178 -12.79 -16.99 17.40
C TYR A 178 -12.49 -18.37 17.98
N ARG A 179 -11.38 -18.49 18.71
CA ARG A 179 -11.07 -19.69 19.48
C ARG A 179 -12.05 -19.80 20.66
N PRO A 180 -12.71 -20.96 20.84
CA PRO A 180 -13.58 -21.19 21.99
C PRO A 180 -12.85 -20.96 23.32
N GLY A 181 -13.56 -20.41 24.31
CA GLY A 181 -13.03 -20.16 25.65
C GLY A 181 -12.11 -18.95 25.77
N THR A 182 -11.97 -18.12 24.71
CA THR A 182 -11.11 -16.92 24.73
C THR A 182 -11.87 -15.61 24.91
N ARG A 183 -13.18 -15.65 25.20
CA ARG A 183 -14.06 -14.45 25.24
C ARG A 183 -13.92 -13.59 23.98
N ASP A 184 -13.89 -14.25 22.82
CA ASP A 184 -13.70 -13.62 21.51
C ASP A 184 -12.38 -12.83 21.34
N CYS A 185 -11.35 -13.13 22.15
CA CYS A 185 -10.04 -12.48 22.00
C CYS A 185 -9.14 -13.10 20.95
N VAL A 186 -9.24 -14.41 20.66
CA VAL A 186 -8.30 -15.06 19.73
C VAL A 186 -8.97 -15.31 18.40
N VAL A 187 -8.73 -14.43 17.43
CA VAL A 187 -9.20 -14.56 16.05
C VAL A 187 -8.47 -15.73 15.39
N VAL A 188 -9.24 -16.69 14.87
CA VAL A 188 -8.71 -17.89 14.20
C VAL A 188 -8.93 -17.94 12.71
N ALA A 189 -9.96 -17.25 12.20
CA ALA A 189 -10.24 -17.14 10.78
C ALA A 189 -11.01 -15.86 10.44
N GLY A 190 -10.97 -15.47 9.18
CA GLY A 190 -11.76 -14.37 8.62
C GLY A 190 -11.31 -14.03 7.20
N THR A 191 -11.91 -13.01 6.59
CA THR A 191 -11.51 -12.52 5.26
C THR A 191 -11.19 -11.04 5.31
N LEU A 192 -9.98 -10.68 4.91
CA LEU A 192 -9.52 -9.32 4.74
C LEU A 192 -9.84 -8.84 3.32
N ALA A 193 -10.51 -7.71 3.18
CA ALA A 193 -10.48 -6.94 1.94
C ALA A 193 -9.32 -5.93 2.05
N ASP A 194 -8.15 -6.28 1.53
CA ASP A 194 -6.91 -5.51 1.79
C ASP A 194 -6.92 -4.21 0.97
N PRO A 195 -6.98 -3.03 1.62
CA PRO A 195 -7.01 -1.76 0.91
C PRO A 195 -5.68 -1.47 0.19
N TYR A 196 -4.57 -2.10 0.59
CA TYR A 196 -3.27 -1.82 -0.02
C TYR A 196 -3.08 -2.53 -1.36
N THR A 197 -3.56 -3.77 -1.46
CA THR A 197 -3.41 -4.59 -2.66
C THR A 197 -4.68 -4.66 -3.49
N GLY A 198 -5.84 -4.26 -2.94
CA GLY A 198 -7.15 -4.43 -3.56
C GLY A 198 -7.60 -5.88 -3.65
N THR A 199 -6.90 -6.81 -2.99
CA THR A 199 -7.22 -8.24 -3.01
C THR A 199 -8.00 -8.67 -1.79
N ARG A 200 -8.85 -9.69 -1.94
CA ARG A 200 -9.44 -10.41 -0.79
C ARG A 200 -8.50 -11.53 -0.36
N VAL A 201 -8.22 -11.61 0.94
CA VAL A 201 -7.30 -12.58 1.52
C VAL A 201 -7.97 -13.30 2.68
N THR A 202 -7.99 -14.62 2.63
CA THR A 202 -8.45 -15.44 3.75
C THR A 202 -7.37 -15.46 4.83
N PHE A 203 -7.74 -15.07 6.04
CA PHE A 203 -6.91 -15.21 7.22
C PHE A 203 -7.18 -16.55 7.89
N SER A 204 -6.11 -17.24 8.29
CA SER A 204 -6.13 -18.37 9.22
C SER A 204 -5.03 -18.18 10.25
N LYS A 205 -5.27 -18.55 11.52
CA LYS A 205 -4.24 -18.48 12.57
C LYS A 205 -3.02 -19.35 12.28
N SER A 206 -3.17 -20.46 11.55
CA SER A 206 -2.06 -21.32 11.11
C SER A 206 -1.04 -20.55 10.26
N ASP A 207 -1.53 -19.57 9.50
CA ASP A 207 -0.76 -18.79 8.53
C ASP A 207 -0.78 -17.31 8.91
N ALA A 208 -0.85 -17.01 10.22
CA ALA A 208 -1.01 -15.65 10.72
C ALA A 208 0.07 -14.67 10.20
N LYS A 209 1.25 -15.16 9.83
CA LYS A 209 2.34 -14.37 9.23
C LYS A 209 2.00 -13.78 7.86
N ASP A 210 0.99 -14.30 7.16
CA ASP A 210 0.61 -13.86 5.82
C ASP A 210 -0.25 -12.60 5.84
N VAL A 211 -0.89 -12.32 6.99
CA VAL A 211 -1.63 -11.08 7.26
C VAL A 211 -1.02 -10.36 8.46
N PRO A 212 0.15 -9.70 8.31
CA PRO A 212 0.67 -8.81 9.35
C PRO A 212 -0.26 -7.61 9.59
N ILE A 213 -0.01 -6.92 10.71
CA ILE A 213 -0.59 -5.60 10.97
C ILE A 213 0.53 -4.58 10.72
N ASP A 214 0.29 -3.66 9.80
CA ASP A 214 1.16 -2.53 9.47
C ASP A 214 0.89 -1.34 10.38
N HIS A 215 1.97 -0.62 10.72
CA HIS A 215 1.91 0.73 11.28
C HIS A 215 1.90 1.73 10.11
N VAL A 216 0.73 2.29 9.80
CA VAL A 216 0.53 3.17 8.64
C VAL A 216 1.52 4.33 8.66
N TYR A 217 1.65 5.02 9.81
CA TYR A 217 2.80 5.85 10.11
C TYR A 217 3.86 4.97 10.81
N PRO A 218 5.00 4.63 10.15
CA PRO A 218 5.95 3.66 10.68
C PRO A 218 6.54 4.08 12.03
N LEU A 219 6.78 3.12 12.92
CA LEU A 219 7.35 3.39 14.25
C LEU A 219 8.72 4.06 14.17
N ALA A 220 9.59 3.61 13.25
CA ALA A 220 10.90 4.23 13.04
C ALA A 220 10.79 5.67 12.53
N ALA A 221 9.82 5.94 11.64
CA ALA A 221 9.57 7.29 11.14
C ALA A 221 9.03 8.18 12.26
N ALA A 222 8.12 7.66 13.10
CA ALA A 222 7.57 8.40 14.23
C ALA A 222 8.67 8.77 15.22
N TRP A 223 9.57 7.82 15.53
CA TRP A 223 10.74 8.06 16.39
C TRP A 223 11.56 9.25 15.90
N ASP A 224 11.97 9.17 14.64
CA ASP A 224 12.76 10.21 13.97
C ASP A 224 12.05 11.56 13.98
N MET A 225 10.74 11.57 13.75
CA MET A 225 9.95 12.78 13.51
C MET A 225 9.37 13.41 14.78
N GLY A 226 9.74 12.91 15.97
CA GLY A 226 9.45 13.56 17.26
C GLY A 226 9.06 12.61 18.39
N ALA A 227 8.69 11.37 18.09
CA ALA A 227 8.26 10.42 19.12
C ALA A 227 9.38 10.02 20.07
N ALA A 228 10.66 10.19 19.69
CA ALA A 228 11.79 10.00 20.61
C ALA A 228 11.71 10.88 21.88
N ALA A 229 11.03 12.03 21.80
CA ALA A 229 10.84 12.94 22.93
C ALA A 229 9.55 12.66 23.72
N TRP A 230 8.72 11.70 23.29
CA TRP A 230 7.48 11.38 23.98
C TRP A 230 7.71 10.51 25.23
N PRO A 231 6.84 10.66 26.25
CA PRO A 231 6.76 9.68 27.32
C PRO A 231 6.44 8.29 26.76
N LEU A 232 6.87 7.23 27.45
CA LEU A 232 6.75 5.85 26.97
C LEU A 232 5.29 5.48 26.72
N GLU A 233 4.38 5.90 27.60
CA GLU A 233 2.96 5.63 27.54
C GLU A 233 2.34 6.12 26.22
N ARG A 234 2.75 7.31 25.75
CA ARG A 234 2.31 7.85 24.45
C ARG A 234 2.88 7.06 23.27
N ARG A 235 4.12 6.56 23.37
CA ARG A 235 4.72 5.69 22.35
C ARG A 235 3.98 4.36 22.29
N VAL A 236 3.70 3.74 23.44
CA VAL A 236 2.92 2.49 23.51
C VAL A 236 1.52 2.69 22.93
N GLY A 237 0.82 3.78 23.29
CA GLY A 237 -0.48 4.11 22.70
C GLY A 237 -0.42 4.27 21.18
N PHE A 238 0.56 4.99 20.65
CA PHE A 238 0.77 5.13 19.20
C PHE A 238 1.02 3.79 18.49
N ALA A 239 1.78 2.90 19.12
CA ALA A 239 2.10 1.59 18.56
C ALA A 239 0.91 0.61 18.59
N ASN A 240 -0.09 0.88 19.44
CA ASN A 240 -1.28 0.02 19.60
C ASN A 240 -2.58 0.70 19.14
N ASP A 241 -2.51 1.83 18.44
CA ASP A 241 -3.68 2.57 17.98
C ASP A 241 -4.43 1.85 16.84
N ILE A 242 -5.43 1.05 17.22
CA ILE A 242 -6.29 0.30 16.30
C ILE A 242 -7.26 1.16 15.50
N ASP A 243 -7.51 2.41 15.93
CA ASP A 243 -8.42 3.34 15.25
C ASP A 243 -7.73 3.98 14.05
N TYR A 244 -6.51 4.46 14.24
CA TYR A 244 -5.86 5.34 13.29
C TYR A 244 -4.60 4.72 12.67
N ASN A 245 -3.69 4.15 13.47
CA ASN A 245 -2.35 3.81 12.99
C ASN A 245 -2.19 2.36 12.50
N LEU A 246 -3.10 1.45 12.85
CA LEU A 246 -2.94 0.04 12.49
C LEU A 246 -3.79 -0.40 11.29
N GLN A 247 -3.19 -1.21 10.41
CA GLN A 247 -3.83 -1.75 9.20
C GLN A 247 -3.39 -3.21 8.94
N ALA A 248 -4.33 -4.16 8.94
CA ALA A 248 -4.09 -5.51 8.44
C ALA A 248 -3.86 -5.44 6.92
N THR A 249 -2.81 -6.11 6.43
CA THR A 249 -2.47 -6.16 5.00
C THR A 249 -1.73 -7.45 4.68
N THR A 250 -1.48 -7.73 3.41
CA THR A 250 -0.65 -8.87 3.00
C THR A 250 0.81 -8.73 3.44
N ARG A 251 1.45 -9.87 3.71
CA ARG A 251 2.89 -9.93 4.02
C ARG A 251 3.76 -9.26 2.96
N ALA A 252 3.44 -9.44 1.68
CA ALA A 252 4.21 -8.85 0.58
C ALA A 252 4.13 -7.31 0.59
N ALA A 253 2.94 -6.73 0.78
CA ALA A 253 2.77 -5.28 0.86
C ALA A 253 3.47 -4.71 2.10
N ASN A 254 3.30 -5.32 3.27
CA ASN A 254 3.95 -4.90 4.51
C ASN A 254 5.48 -4.94 4.42
N GLN A 255 6.05 -5.99 3.81
CA GLN A 255 7.49 -6.11 3.61
C GLN A 255 8.03 -5.11 2.60
N ALA A 256 7.29 -4.85 1.52
CA ALA A 256 7.67 -3.86 0.52
C ALA A 256 7.64 -2.43 1.09
N LYS A 257 6.71 -2.15 2.01
CA LYS A 257 6.61 -0.87 2.71
C LYS A 257 7.77 -0.69 3.71
N GLY A 258 7.95 -1.64 4.62
CA GLY A 258 8.92 -1.48 5.72
C GLY A 258 8.69 -0.19 6.50
N ASP A 259 9.75 0.58 6.73
CA ASP A 259 9.70 1.88 7.41
C ASP A 259 9.56 3.08 6.44
N SER A 260 9.20 2.81 5.18
CA SER A 260 9.06 3.83 4.14
C SER A 260 7.84 4.71 4.39
N THR A 261 7.98 6.00 4.10
CA THR A 261 6.89 6.98 4.17
C THR A 261 6.28 7.23 2.77
N PRO A 262 5.17 7.98 2.62
CA PRO A 262 4.46 8.15 1.34
C PRO A 262 5.30 8.65 0.16
N GLY A 263 6.39 9.38 0.40
CA GLY A 263 7.33 9.81 -0.63
C GLY A 263 8.20 8.69 -1.20
N GLU A 264 8.29 7.56 -0.50
CA GLU A 264 9.16 6.42 -0.81
C GLU A 264 8.36 5.18 -1.22
N TRP A 265 7.19 4.99 -0.61
CA TRP A 265 6.31 3.86 -0.88
C TRP A 265 4.84 4.27 -0.87
N LEU A 266 4.09 3.70 -1.81
CA LEU A 266 2.63 3.77 -1.85
C LEU A 266 2.07 2.37 -2.04
N PRO A 267 0.82 2.12 -1.63
CA PRO A 267 0.17 0.85 -1.92
C PRO A 267 0.24 0.50 -3.41
N PRO A 268 0.50 -0.77 -3.77
CA PRO A 268 0.61 -1.17 -5.17
C PRO A 268 -0.73 -1.04 -5.92
N SER A 269 -1.86 -1.11 -5.20
CA SER A 269 -3.18 -0.89 -5.77
C SER A 269 -3.54 0.60 -5.79
N ARG A 270 -3.77 1.15 -6.97
CA ARG A 270 -4.23 2.54 -7.16
C ARG A 270 -5.54 2.85 -6.40
N PRO A 271 -6.58 1.98 -6.41
CA PRO A 271 -7.74 2.13 -5.53
C PRO A 271 -7.42 2.41 -4.06
N GLY A 272 -6.30 1.89 -3.54
CA GLY A 272 -5.89 2.06 -2.14
C GLY A 272 -5.25 3.40 -1.80
N HIS A 273 -4.91 4.23 -2.80
CA HIS A 273 -4.10 5.43 -2.57
C HIS A 273 -4.82 6.47 -1.70
N CYS A 274 -6.10 6.74 -1.94
CA CYS A 274 -6.86 7.71 -1.16
C CYS A 274 -7.09 7.24 0.29
N PHE A 275 -7.41 5.95 0.48
CA PHE A 275 -7.47 5.33 1.79
C PHE A 275 -6.16 5.52 2.57
N TYR A 276 -5.03 5.19 1.94
CA TYR A 276 -3.71 5.31 2.57
C TYR A 276 -3.37 6.77 2.89
N ALA A 277 -3.62 7.69 1.95
CA ALA A 277 -3.36 9.12 2.15
C ALA A 277 -4.16 9.70 3.31
N GLY A 278 -5.46 9.42 3.36
CA GLY A 278 -6.33 9.84 4.45
C GLY A 278 -5.87 9.31 5.80
N LYS A 279 -5.63 8.00 5.90
CA LYS A 279 -5.21 7.34 7.14
C LYS A 279 -3.85 7.86 7.62
N TYR A 280 -2.85 7.96 6.73
CA TYR A 280 -1.52 8.45 7.06
C TYR A 280 -1.55 9.90 7.59
N LEU A 281 -2.25 10.80 6.88
CA LEU A 281 -2.38 12.21 7.31
C LEU A 281 -3.15 12.35 8.62
N THR A 282 -4.20 11.53 8.82
CA THR A 282 -4.97 11.52 10.06
C THR A 282 -4.09 11.12 11.24
N VAL A 283 -3.26 10.08 11.09
CA VAL A 283 -2.30 9.68 12.13
C VAL A 283 -1.29 10.80 12.40
N ALA A 284 -0.70 11.37 11.36
CA ALA A 284 0.27 12.45 11.49
C ALA A 284 -0.28 13.63 12.29
N ILE A 285 -1.49 14.10 11.97
CA ILE A 285 -2.15 15.21 12.66
C ILE A 285 -2.53 14.83 14.09
N ARG A 286 -3.14 13.65 14.30
CA ARG A 286 -3.60 13.22 15.64
C ARG A 286 -2.45 13.14 16.64
N TYR A 287 -1.27 12.74 16.19
CA TYR A 287 -0.11 12.58 17.04
C TYR A 287 0.86 13.77 17.00
N ASP A 288 0.55 14.85 16.28
CA ASP A 288 1.45 15.99 16.03
C ASP A 288 2.83 15.53 15.50
N LEU A 289 2.80 14.59 14.56
CA LEU A 289 3.98 14.18 13.80
C LEU A 289 4.01 14.95 12.46
N PRO A 290 5.14 15.56 12.09
CA PRO A 290 5.27 16.14 10.78
C PRO A 290 5.32 15.07 9.68
N ILE A 291 5.19 15.50 8.43
CA ILE A 291 5.53 14.71 7.26
C ILE A 291 6.65 15.40 6.48
N THR A 292 7.37 14.67 5.63
CA THR A 292 8.42 15.30 4.81
C THR A 292 7.82 16.05 3.63
N ALA A 293 8.59 16.97 3.03
CA ALA A 293 8.19 17.66 1.81
C ALA A 293 7.93 16.67 0.64
N ALA A 294 8.69 15.57 0.60
CA ALA A 294 8.48 14.49 -0.37
C ALA A 294 7.16 13.74 -0.13
N ASP A 295 6.84 13.40 1.13
CA ASP A 295 5.55 12.80 1.49
C ASP A 295 4.39 13.70 1.12
N HIS A 296 4.49 14.99 1.46
CA HIS A 296 3.46 15.97 1.16
C HIS A 296 3.22 16.09 -0.36
N ALA A 297 4.28 16.11 -1.18
CA ALA A 297 4.17 16.14 -2.63
C ALA A 297 3.52 14.87 -3.21
N ALA A 298 3.89 13.69 -2.70
CA ALA A 298 3.27 12.42 -3.10
C ALA A 298 1.77 12.39 -2.76
N LEU A 299 1.42 12.75 -1.52
CA LEU A 299 0.04 12.77 -1.03
C LEU A 299 -0.82 13.81 -1.75
N ARG A 300 -0.27 14.99 -2.09
CA ARG A 300 -0.94 15.99 -2.92
C ARG A 300 -1.25 15.46 -4.32
N SER A 301 -0.34 14.68 -4.90
CA SER A 301 -0.54 14.08 -6.22
C SER A 301 -1.66 13.03 -6.18
N ILE A 302 -1.77 12.28 -5.08
CA ILE A 302 -2.87 11.34 -4.83
C ILE A 302 -4.21 12.06 -4.69
N ALA A 303 -4.25 13.17 -3.94
CA ALA A 303 -5.49 13.91 -3.65
C ALA A 303 -6.26 14.29 -4.94
N VAL A 304 -5.55 14.67 -6.01
CA VAL A 304 -6.14 14.99 -7.33
C VAL A 304 -6.89 13.81 -7.94
N THR A 305 -6.55 12.57 -7.59
CA THR A 305 -7.21 11.35 -8.08
C THR A 305 -8.29 10.82 -7.15
N CYS A 306 -8.46 11.42 -5.96
CA CYS A 306 -9.47 11.01 -5.00
C CYS A 306 -10.89 11.38 -5.43
N PRO A 307 -11.90 10.60 -4.98
CA PRO A 307 -13.30 10.84 -5.32
C PRO A 307 -13.72 12.22 -4.81
N THR A 308 -14.59 12.91 -5.54
CA THR A 308 -15.14 14.21 -5.14
C THR A 308 -16.21 14.07 -4.10
#